data_AF-A0A6I9SJ28-F1
#
_entry.id   AF-A0A6I9SJ28-F1
#
_cell.length_a   1.000
_cell.length_b   1.000
_cell.length_c   1.000
_cell.angle_alpha   90.00
_cell.angle_beta   90.00
_cell.angle_gamma   90.00
#
_symmetry.space_group_name_H-M   'P 1'
#
loop_
_entity.id
_entity.type
_entity.pdbx_description
1 polymer ?
#
loop_
_entity_poly.entity_id
_entity_poly.type
_entity_poly.pdbx_seq_one_letter_code
_entity_poly.pdbx_strand_id
1 'polypeptide(L)'
;MEFRYENSQVLSKIANTYHGENSPYFSVKQVYDSDPFHPTKNPNGIIQMAVAENKLSYELIAEWIKKNPGASVCSPEGADEFKNIAAFQDFHGLPEFRDAVAKIMKKVRGGKVNFDPDRIVMAGGVRGAMEMVMFCLADPGDAFLVPSPWYPG
;
A
#
# COMPACT_ATOMS: atom_id res chain seq x y z
N MET A 1 -14.06 42.90 -31.88
CA MET A 1 -13.38 42.74 -30.58
C MET A 1 -13.35 41.25 -30.30
N GLU A 2 -12.29 40.57 -30.75
CA GLU A 2 -12.13 39.14 -30.54
C GLU A 2 -11.59 38.90 -29.13
N PHE A 3 -12.41 38.28 -28.28
CA PHE A 3 -11.93 37.76 -27.01
C PHE A 3 -11.08 36.53 -27.31
N ARG A 4 -9.75 36.70 -27.27
CA ARG A 4 -8.82 35.58 -27.18
C ARG A 4 -9.08 34.91 -25.83
N TYR A 5 -9.67 33.72 -25.85
CA TYR A 5 -9.64 32.84 -24.69
C TYR A 5 -8.17 32.42 -24.47
N GLU A 6 -7.49 33.12 -23.57
CA GLU A 6 -6.28 32.55 -22.98
C GLU A 6 -6.68 31.24 -22.30
N ASN A 7 -6.02 30.17 -22.71
CA ASN A 7 -6.24 28.83 -22.20
C ASN A 7 -5.80 28.80 -20.72
N SER A 8 -6.68 29.24 -19.81
CA SER A 8 -6.37 29.27 -18.39
C SER A 8 -6.23 27.83 -17.91
N GLN A 9 -5.02 27.39 -17.60
CA GLN A 9 -4.82 26.12 -16.92
C GLN A 9 -5.54 26.18 -15.57
N VAL A 10 -6.67 25.48 -15.47
CA VAL A 10 -7.53 25.47 -14.26
C VAL A 10 -6.99 24.50 -13.19
N LEU A 11 -6.07 23.62 -13.57
CA LEU A 11 -5.49 22.58 -12.72
C LEU A 11 -4.02 22.89 -12.36
N SER A 12 -3.56 22.34 -11.23
CA SER A 12 -2.14 22.42 -10.84
C SER A 12 -1.24 21.71 -11.85
N LYS A 13 0.06 22.06 -11.86
CA LYS A 13 1.04 21.37 -12.70
C LYS A 13 1.02 19.85 -12.48
N ILE A 14 0.94 19.40 -11.22
CA ILE A 14 0.88 17.97 -10.88
C ILE A 14 -0.38 17.33 -11.47
N ALA A 15 -1.55 17.96 -11.32
CA ALA A 15 -2.81 17.41 -11.85
C ALA A 15 -2.83 17.29 -13.39
N ASN A 16 -2.03 18.09 -14.12
CA ASN A 16 -1.98 18.06 -15.58
C ASN A 16 -0.94 17.08 -16.18
N THR A 17 0.01 16.55 -15.39
CA THR A 17 1.25 15.97 -15.95
C THR A 17 1.44 14.47 -15.67
N TYR A 18 0.72 13.88 -14.70
CA TYR A 18 1.08 12.57 -14.16
C TYR A 18 -0.03 11.51 -14.28
N HIS A 19 -0.06 10.81 -15.43
CA HIS A 19 -0.73 9.51 -15.54
C HIS A 19 0.20 8.50 -16.23
N GLY A 20 0.57 7.43 -15.51
CA GLY A 20 1.49 6.39 -15.99
C GLY A 20 0.92 5.47 -17.06
N GLU A 21 -0.39 5.56 -17.34
CA GLU A 21 -1.11 4.72 -18.30
C GLU A 21 -0.68 4.97 -19.76
N ASN A 22 -0.11 6.14 -20.05
CA ASN A 22 0.46 6.46 -21.36
C ASN A 22 1.85 5.82 -21.59
N SER A 23 2.40 5.11 -20.59
CA SER A 23 3.68 4.42 -20.71
C SER A 23 3.57 3.15 -21.54
N PRO A 24 4.54 2.84 -22.43
CA PRO A 24 4.54 1.58 -23.18
C PRO A 24 4.61 0.35 -22.25
N TYR A 25 5.14 0.49 -21.03
CA TYR A 25 5.18 -0.59 -20.04
C TYR A 25 3.78 -0.97 -19.49
N PHE A 26 2.78 -0.11 -19.65
CA PHE A 26 1.42 -0.40 -19.19
C PHE A 26 0.60 -1.23 -20.20
N SER A 27 1.05 -1.33 -21.44
CA SER A 27 0.38 -2.10 -22.51
C SER A 27 0.12 -3.56 -22.12
N VAL A 28 1.07 -4.21 -21.44
CA VAL A 28 0.95 -5.62 -21.01
C VAL A 28 -0.23 -5.79 -20.04
N LYS A 29 -0.45 -4.82 -19.15
CA LYS A 29 -1.59 -4.85 -18.23
C LYS A 29 -2.91 -4.72 -18.98
N GLN A 30 -3.00 -3.80 -19.94
CA GLN A 30 -4.20 -3.62 -20.75
C GLN A 30 -4.57 -4.90 -21.52
N VAL A 31 -3.57 -5.58 -22.07
CA VAL A 31 -3.75 -6.85 -22.79
C VAL A 31 -4.26 -7.93 -21.85
N TYR A 32 -3.66 -8.10 -20.66
CA TYR A 32 -4.19 -9.01 -19.63
C TYR A 32 -5.64 -8.68 -19.23
N ASP A 33 -5.95 -7.41 -18.95
CA ASP A 33 -7.28 -6.99 -18.51
C ASP A 33 -8.36 -7.26 -19.58
N SER A 34 -7.97 -7.26 -20.87
CA SER A 34 -8.88 -7.54 -22.00
C SER A 34 -9.17 -9.02 -22.24
N ASP A 35 -8.25 -9.92 -21.84
CA ASP A 35 -8.37 -11.36 -22.08
C ASP A 35 -7.80 -12.18 -20.91
N PRO A 36 -8.39 -12.07 -19.70
CA PRO A 36 -7.84 -12.74 -18.52
C PRO A 36 -8.09 -14.25 -18.57
N PHE A 37 -7.06 -15.03 -18.24
CA PHE A 37 -7.19 -16.48 -18.05
C PHE A 37 -8.23 -16.82 -16.99
N HIS A 38 -9.04 -17.84 -17.26
CA HIS A 38 -9.89 -18.49 -16.27
C HIS A 38 -9.98 -20.00 -16.58
N PRO A 39 -9.79 -20.90 -15.60
CA PRO A 39 -9.63 -22.34 -15.84
C PRO A 39 -10.80 -22.99 -16.61
N THR A 40 -12.04 -22.53 -16.38
CA THR A 40 -13.24 -23.04 -17.10
C THR A 40 -13.83 -22.06 -18.12
N LYS A 41 -13.89 -20.76 -17.81
CA LYS A 41 -14.54 -19.74 -18.65
C LYS A 41 -13.65 -19.23 -19.79
N ASN A 42 -12.34 -19.21 -19.61
CA ASN A 42 -11.39 -18.71 -20.60
C ASN A 42 -10.01 -19.39 -20.45
N PRO A 43 -9.91 -20.70 -20.76
CA PRO A 43 -8.67 -21.46 -20.55
C PRO A 43 -7.52 -21.03 -21.46
N ASN A 44 -7.81 -20.26 -22.51
CA ASN A 44 -6.81 -19.73 -23.45
C ASN A 44 -6.42 -18.28 -23.16
N GLY A 45 -7.01 -17.65 -22.13
CA GLY A 45 -6.70 -16.28 -21.77
C GLY A 45 -5.30 -16.13 -21.18
N ILE A 46 -4.92 -14.88 -20.92
CA ILE A 46 -3.60 -14.50 -20.44
C ILE A 46 -3.47 -14.75 -18.95
N ILE A 47 -2.42 -15.47 -18.56
CA ILE A 47 -2.07 -15.75 -17.17
C ILE A 47 -1.28 -14.58 -16.60
N GLN A 48 -1.75 -14.03 -15.48
CA GLN A 48 -1.04 -12.94 -14.79
C GLN A 48 0.19 -13.46 -14.05
N MET A 49 1.37 -13.00 -14.46
CA MET A 49 2.66 -13.32 -13.82
C MET A 49 3.45 -12.07 -13.41
N ALA A 50 2.93 -10.87 -13.67
CA ALA A 50 3.67 -9.62 -13.47
C ALA A 50 3.36 -8.92 -12.13
N VAL A 51 2.35 -9.38 -11.38
CA VAL A 51 1.96 -8.76 -10.10
C VAL A 51 2.59 -9.53 -8.94
N ALA A 52 3.40 -8.83 -8.15
CA ALA A 52 3.99 -9.37 -6.93
C ALA A 52 2.95 -9.43 -5.79
N GLU A 53 2.10 -10.44 -5.82
CA GLU A 53 1.06 -10.70 -4.81
C GLU A 53 1.28 -12.08 -4.16
N ASN A 54 1.17 -12.15 -2.83
CA ASN A 54 1.30 -13.41 -2.09
C ASN A 54 -0.07 -13.95 -1.67
N LYS A 55 -0.56 -14.98 -2.36
CA LYS A 55 -1.80 -15.69 -2.03
C LYS A 55 -1.57 -16.99 -1.24
N LEU A 56 -0.31 -17.38 -1.03
CA LEU A 56 0.06 -18.71 -0.50
C LEU A 56 -0.29 -18.90 0.98
N SER A 57 -0.64 -17.83 1.69
CA SER A 57 -0.88 -17.84 3.14
C SER A 57 -2.30 -17.41 3.51
N TYR A 58 -3.21 -17.31 2.55
CA TYR A 58 -4.57 -16.84 2.79
C TYR A 58 -5.34 -17.78 3.73
N GLU A 59 -5.19 -19.09 3.56
CA GLU A 59 -5.84 -20.10 4.38
C GLU A 59 -5.40 -19.99 5.85
N LEU A 60 -4.11 -19.76 6.11
CA LEU A 60 -3.59 -19.61 7.46
C LEU A 60 -4.20 -18.40 8.18
N ILE A 61 -4.31 -17.26 7.48
CA ILE A 61 -4.91 -16.05 8.02
C ILE A 61 -6.42 -16.24 8.21
N ALA A 62 -7.10 -16.85 7.24
CA ALA A 62 -8.54 -17.10 7.31
C ALA A 62 -8.91 -18.04 8.46
N GLU A 63 -8.14 -19.11 8.66
CA GLU A 63 -8.31 -20.00 9.81
C GLU A 63 -8.08 -19.29 11.14
N TRP A 64 -7.05 -18.45 11.22
CA TRP A 64 -6.77 -17.67 12.42
C TRP A 64 -7.94 -16.72 12.74
N ILE A 65 -8.46 -16.00 11.76
CA ILE A 65 -9.62 -15.09 11.95
C ILE A 65 -10.83 -15.87 12.49
N LYS A 66 -11.15 -17.04 11.90
CA LYS A 66 -12.27 -17.88 12.35
C LYS A 66 -12.11 -18.36 13.80
N LYS A 67 -10.88 -18.66 14.23
CA LYS A 67 -10.57 -19.11 15.59
C LYS A 67 -10.50 -17.97 16.61
N ASN A 68 -10.44 -16.71 16.17
CA ASN A 68 -10.26 -15.53 17.00
C ASN A 68 -11.31 -14.46 16.69
N PRO A 69 -12.62 -14.73 16.89
CA PRO A 69 -13.68 -13.81 16.51
C PRO A 69 -13.58 -12.46 17.23
N GLY A 70 -13.15 -12.42 18.49
CA GLY A 70 -12.99 -11.17 19.25
C GLY A 70 -11.87 -10.25 18.76
N ALA A 71 -11.04 -10.66 17.80
CA ALA A 71 -9.96 -9.83 17.25
C ALA A 71 -10.48 -8.75 16.26
N SER A 72 -11.74 -8.83 15.83
CA SER A 72 -12.36 -7.88 14.91
C SER A 72 -13.52 -7.17 15.59
N VAL A 73 -13.57 -5.84 15.51
CA VAL A 73 -14.72 -5.05 15.99
C VAL A 73 -15.99 -5.28 15.17
N CYS A 74 -15.88 -5.98 14.03
CA CYS A 74 -17.01 -6.37 13.20
C CYS A 74 -17.63 -7.72 13.59
N SER A 75 -17.16 -8.36 14.68
CA SER A 75 -17.80 -9.56 15.25
C SER A 75 -18.61 -9.20 16.50
N PRO A 76 -19.60 -10.02 16.88
CA PRO A 76 -20.30 -9.86 18.16
C PRO A 76 -19.34 -9.85 19.37
N GLU A 77 -18.29 -10.66 19.34
CA GLU A 77 -17.33 -10.82 20.43
C GLU A 77 -16.34 -9.65 20.55
N GLY A 78 -16.10 -8.90 19.47
CA GLY A 78 -15.21 -7.74 19.45
C GLY A 78 -15.93 -6.39 19.45
N ALA A 79 -17.27 -6.38 19.36
CA ALA A 79 -18.07 -5.17 19.20
C ALA A 79 -17.94 -4.18 20.38
N ASP A 80 -17.61 -4.66 21.59
CA ASP A 80 -17.44 -3.81 22.78
C ASP A 80 -16.30 -2.79 22.59
N GLU A 81 -15.26 -3.12 21.82
CA GLU A 81 -14.14 -2.23 21.52
C GLU A 81 -14.45 -1.23 20.40
N PHE A 82 -15.58 -1.36 19.70
CA PHE A 82 -15.89 -0.54 18.53
C PHE A 82 -15.83 0.96 18.84
N LYS A 83 -16.40 1.40 19.96
CA LYS A 83 -16.41 2.82 20.35
C LYS A 83 -14.99 3.36 20.57
N ASN A 84 -14.13 2.56 21.21
CA ASN A 84 -12.75 2.93 21.49
C ASN A 84 -11.96 3.07 20.18
N ILE A 85 -12.07 2.06 19.30
CA ILE A 85 -11.35 2.04 18.01
C ILE A 85 -11.87 3.12 17.05
N ALA A 86 -13.19 3.31 16.95
CA ALA A 86 -13.78 4.28 16.03
C ALA A 86 -13.49 5.74 16.44
N ALA A 87 -13.35 6.01 17.74
CA ALA A 87 -13.00 7.34 18.24
C ALA A 87 -11.48 7.61 18.26
N PHE A 88 -10.66 6.56 18.09
CA PHE A 88 -9.21 6.67 18.13
C PHE A 88 -8.68 7.46 16.92
N GLN A 89 -7.89 8.49 17.20
CA GLN A 89 -7.36 9.40 16.19
C GLN A 89 -5.90 9.82 16.44
N ASP A 90 -5.23 9.19 17.41
CA ASP A 90 -3.84 9.50 17.69
C ASP A 90 -2.95 9.04 16.52
N PHE A 91 -2.16 9.96 15.98
CA PHE A 91 -1.29 9.72 14.84
C PHE A 91 -0.14 8.75 15.15
N HIS A 92 0.18 8.51 16.42
CA HIS A 92 1.14 7.47 16.79
C HIS A 92 0.59 6.07 16.48
N GLY A 93 -0.73 5.91 16.37
CA GLY A 93 -1.36 4.61 16.25
C GLY A 93 -1.50 3.88 17.59
N LEU A 94 -2.33 2.84 17.60
CA LEU A 94 -2.61 2.04 18.80
C LEU A 94 -1.29 1.48 19.39
N PRO A 95 -1.02 1.67 20.70
CA PRO A 95 0.19 1.15 21.33
C PRO A 95 0.37 -0.36 21.12
N GLU A 96 -0.70 -1.14 21.26
CA GLU A 96 -0.70 -2.60 21.09
C GLU A 96 -0.32 -3.00 19.66
N PHE A 97 -0.72 -2.16 18.69
CA PHE A 97 -0.39 -2.39 17.28
C PHE A 97 1.09 -2.10 17.00
N ARG A 98 1.64 -0.98 17.50
CA ARG A 98 3.08 -0.69 17.37
C ARG A 98 3.94 -1.77 18.04
N ASP A 99 3.55 -2.22 19.22
CA ASP A 99 4.18 -3.34 19.92
C ASP A 99 4.17 -4.63 19.11
N ALA A 100 3.04 -4.97 18.49
CA ALA A 100 2.91 -6.14 17.65
C ALA A 100 3.82 -6.05 16.40
N VAL A 101 3.89 -4.88 15.75
CA VAL A 101 4.78 -4.63 14.61
C VAL A 101 6.25 -4.80 15.04
N ALA A 102 6.67 -4.21 16.16
CA ALA A 102 8.03 -4.36 16.70
C ALA A 102 8.39 -5.84 16.92
N LYS A 103 7.47 -6.61 17.50
CA LYS A 103 7.64 -8.05 17.74
C LYS A 103 7.75 -8.84 16.43
N ILE A 104 6.94 -8.53 15.42
CA ILE A 104 7.01 -9.17 14.10
C ILE A 104 8.34 -8.86 13.43
N MET A 105 8.76 -7.59 13.40
CA MET A 105 10.04 -7.18 12.81
C MET A 105 11.22 -7.89 13.47
N LYS A 106 11.23 -7.96 14.81
CA LYS A 106 12.22 -8.74 15.57
C LYS A 106 12.21 -10.22 15.16
N LYS A 107 11.02 -10.83 15.08
CA LYS A 107 10.87 -12.25 14.69
C LYS A 107 11.40 -12.52 13.29
N VAL A 108 11.07 -11.68 12.31
CA VAL A 108 11.55 -11.80 10.92
C VAL A 108 13.07 -11.64 10.83
N ARG A 109 13.70 -10.90 11.75
CA ARG A 109 15.17 -10.81 11.87
C ARG A 109 15.80 -11.90 12.73
N GLY A 110 15.07 -12.96 13.03
CA GLY A 110 15.56 -14.10 13.81
C GLY A 110 15.90 -13.73 15.27
N GLY A 111 15.26 -12.70 15.83
CA GLY A 111 15.47 -12.26 17.21
C GLY A 111 16.79 -11.52 17.46
N LYS A 112 17.58 -11.24 16.42
CA LYS A 112 18.93 -10.66 16.53
C LYS A 112 18.95 -9.16 16.85
N VAL A 113 17.83 -8.48 16.65
CA VAL A 113 17.69 -7.03 16.86
C VAL A 113 16.37 -6.73 17.55
N ASN A 114 16.34 -5.64 18.31
CA ASN A 114 15.12 -5.10 18.92
C ASN A 114 14.69 -3.83 18.20
N PHE A 115 13.38 -3.60 18.14
CA PHE A 115 12.78 -2.39 17.62
C PHE A 115 12.01 -1.73 18.76
N ASP A 116 12.26 -0.44 18.97
CA ASP A 116 11.55 0.38 19.94
C ASP A 116 10.16 0.76 19.35
N PRO A 117 9.05 0.34 19.98
CA PRO A 117 7.70 0.66 19.53
C PRO A 117 7.42 2.16 19.40
N ASP A 118 8.09 3.00 20.20
CA ASP A 118 7.93 4.46 20.15
C ASP A 118 8.61 5.11 18.93
N ARG A 119 9.39 4.31 18.19
CA ARG A 119 10.03 4.72 16.93
C ARG A 119 9.32 4.17 15.69
N ILE A 120 8.19 3.49 15.85
CA ILE A 120 7.37 2.97 14.76
C ILE A 120 6.30 4.00 14.42
N VAL A 121 6.35 4.53 13.20
CA VAL A 121 5.38 5.49 12.64
C VAL A 121 4.61 4.82 11.51
N MET A 122 3.29 5.04 11.47
CA MET A 122 2.42 4.48 10.45
C MET A 122 2.28 5.42 9.26
N ALA A 123 2.12 4.84 8.07
CA ALA A 123 1.89 5.56 6.82
C ALA A 123 0.91 4.78 5.93
N GLY A 124 0.49 5.39 4.81
CA GLY A 124 -0.37 4.78 3.79
C GLY A 124 0.31 3.67 2.99
N GLY A 125 0.69 2.58 3.66
CA GLY A 125 1.49 1.50 3.09
C GLY A 125 2.93 1.92 2.76
N VAL A 126 3.65 1.04 2.07
CA VAL A 126 5.07 1.30 1.72
C VAL A 126 5.23 2.51 0.80
N ARG A 127 4.26 2.77 -0.09
CA ARG A 127 4.30 3.93 -0.99
C ARG A 127 4.22 5.25 -0.23
N GLY A 128 3.25 5.40 0.67
CA GLY A 128 3.15 6.59 1.52
C GLY A 128 4.33 6.72 2.48
N ALA A 129 4.85 5.60 2.99
CA ALA A 129 6.06 5.62 3.84
C ALA A 129 7.29 6.13 3.08
N MET A 130 7.51 5.65 1.85
CA MET A 130 8.62 6.10 1.00
C MET A 130 8.51 7.59 0.69
N GLU A 131 7.33 8.06 0.28
CA GLU A 131 7.09 9.48 0.01
C GLU A 131 7.32 10.36 1.25
N MET A 132 6.80 9.94 2.41
CA MET A 132 7.02 10.64 3.68
C MET A 132 8.51 10.74 4.03
N VAL A 133 9.27 9.65 3.89
CA VAL A 133 10.72 9.65 4.14
C VAL A 133 11.45 10.59 3.17
N MET A 134 11.05 10.63 1.89
CA MET A 134 11.63 11.56 0.92
C MET A 134 11.39 13.02 1.34
N PHE A 135 10.15 13.37 1.73
CA PHE A 135 9.83 14.71 2.24
C PHE A 135 10.60 15.09 3.51
N CYS A 136 10.92 14.12 4.38
CA CYS A 136 11.67 14.40 5.60
C CYS A 136 13.18 14.57 5.38
N LEU A 137 13.73 14.04 4.28
CA LEU A 137 15.19 13.92 4.09
C LEU A 137 15.76 14.79 2.97
N ALA A 138 14.92 15.38 2.12
CA ALA A 138 15.35 16.08 0.92
C ALA A 138 14.40 17.23 0.56
N ASP A 139 14.96 18.31 0.02
CA ASP A 139 14.22 19.44 -0.53
C ASP A 139 14.05 19.30 -2.06
N PRO A 140 13.12 20.05 -2.68
CA PRO A 140 13.00 20.08 -4.14
C PRO A 140 14.31 20.48 -4.82
N GLY A 141 14.89 19.56 -5.59
CA GLY A 141 16.17 19.74 -6.29
C GLY A 141 17.28 18.81 -5.80
N ASP A 142 17.11 18.22 -4.61
CA ASP A 142 18.00 17.18 -4.10
C ASP A 142 17.78 15.83 -4.84
N ALA A 143 18.69 14.87 -4.60
CA ALA A 143 18.68 13.57 -5.26
C ALA A 143 18.96 12.41 -4.30
N PHE A 144 18.36 11.25 -4.59
CA PHE A 144 18.64 9.98 -3.91
C PHE A 144 19.38 9.02 -4.85
N LEU A 145 20.30 8.23 -4.30
CA LEU A 145 20.94 7.12 -5.02
C LEU A 145 20.08 5.86 -4.92
N VAL A 146 19.75 5.26 -6.07
CA VAL A 146 18.94 4.03 -6.14
C VAL A 146 19.68 2.98 -6.99
N PRO A 147 20.06 1.82 -6.43
CA PRO A 147 20.74 0.77 -7.18
C PRO A 147 19.86 0.15 -8.28
N SER A 148 20.46 -0.14 -9.43
CA SER A 148 19.79 -0.79 -10.56
C SER A 148 19.91 -2.32 -10.56
N PRO A 149 18.84 -3.08 -10.88
CA PRO A 149 17.47 -2.64 -11.14
C PRO A 149 16.68 -2.35 -9.84
N TRP A 150 15.66 -1.49 -9.93
CA TRP A 150 14.83 -1.08 -8.78
C TRP A 150 13.33 -1.23 -9.05
N TYR A 151 12.53 -1.08 -8.00
CA TYR A 151 11.07 -1.05 -8.08
C TYR A 151 10.60 0.20 -8.86
N PRO A 152 9.78 0.08 -9.92
CA PRO A 152 9.48 1.19 -10.82
C PRO A 152 8.44 2.21 -10.31
N GLY A 153 7.82 1.99 -9.14
CA GLY A 153 6.70 2.80 -8.63
C GLY A 153 7.06 3.78 -7.54
#